data_AF-L8HE60-F1
#
_entry.id   AF-L8HE60-F1
#
_cell.length_a   1.000
_cell.length_b   1.000
_cell.length_c   1.000
_cell.angle_alpha   90.00
_cell.angle_beta   90.00
_cell.angle_gamma   90.00
#
_symmetry.space_group_name_H-M   'P 1'
#
loop_
_entity.id
_entity.type
_entity.pdbx_description
1 polymer ?
#
loop_
_entity_poly.entity_id
_entity_poly.type
_entity_poly.pdbx_seq_one_letter_code
_entity_poly.pdbx_strand_id
1 'polypeptide(L)'
;MLTVRHLAADTDRWMRKTTSLSRLCNARFGRIVLQPGRAASTMSGLWGSCSSSVRLSGRGSTLTTRNGGLSILPKRFYAAEAKTQVVPPMGDAITEGELKNWAKGMQLMNTYTNTETSRMRAARVHEFGGVDAIVIEDIARPRPGGDEVLIRVGAAGVGPWDGWIRAGQSALPQPLPLTLGSDLAGIIEAVGPGVSKFAVGDAVFGATNPRFIGAYADYAVASAGMIAKKPVWLDDVEAASLPVIAVTAWQALFDQAKLRRGQSVLIHGAAGNVGAYAVQFAHRAGLEVTATASARDIERVRELGADRVIDRSQSFEELLHEVDAVIDLVGGYTQARSFQVLRAGGKLISAVSQPDREEAERRGVEAAFFLVNVTTAALTEIAAMLDARELVTNVGAVLPFADARLAHEMLEGSRPHPAGKIVLKIGA
;
A
#
# COMPACT_ATOMS: atom_id res chain seq x y z
N MET A 1 -21.46 52.45 -35.35
CA MET A 1 -21.70 51.74 -36.62
C MET A 1 -20.72 50.55 -36.64
N LEU A 2 -21.24 49.32 -36.68
CA LEU A 2 -20.55 48.02 -36.87
C LEU A 2 -19.57 47.56 -35.75
N THR A 3 -19.58 46.34 -35.19
CA THR A 3 -20.54 45.22 -35.19
C THR A 3 -20.13 44.26 -34.06
N VAL A 4 -21.06 43.91 -33.17
CA VAL A 4 -20.97 42.78 -32.23
C VAL A 4 -21.46 41.54 -32.97
N ARG A 5 -20.55 40.69 -33.47
CA ARG A 5 -20.86 39.35 -33.99
C ARG A 5 -19.63 38.46 -33.88
N HIS A 6 -19.38 37.84 -32.72
CA HIS A 6 -18.63 36.57 -32.62
C HIS A 6 -18.74 35.86 -31.25
N LEU A 7 -19.86 36.01 -30.51
CA LEU A 7 -20.09 35.29 -29.24
C LEU A 7 -21.42 34.52 -29.18
N ALA A 8 -22.06 34.28 -30.32
CA ALA A 8 -23.37 33.60 -30.40
C ALA A 8 -23.35 32.23 -31.11
N ALA A 9 -22.17 31.72 -31.51
CA ALA A 9 -22.05 30.46 -32.24
C ALA A 9 -21.66 29.25 -31.36
N ASP A 10 -21.07 29.46 -30.18
CA ASP A 10 -20.59 28.36 -29.32
C ASP A 10 -21.57 27.92 -28.22
N THR A 11 -22.56 28.75 -27.88
CA THR A 11 -23.63 28.38 -26.93
C THR A 11 -24.65 27.41 -27.55
N ASP A 12 -24.84 27.46 -28.86
CA ASP A 12 -25.80 26.62 -29.59
C ASP A 12 -25.28 25.21 -29.90
N ARG A 13 -23.95 25.01 -29.85
CA ARG A 13 -23.31 23.70 -30.01
C ARG A 13 -23.28 22.89 -28.71
N TRP A 14 -23.31 23.58 -27.57
CA TRP A 14 -23.38 22.97 -26.24
C TRP A 14 -24.81 22.55 -25.86
N MET A 15 -25.84 23.32 -26.27
CA MET A 15 -27.24 23.00 -25.99
C MET A 15 -27.85 21.86 -26.84
N ARG A 16 -27.26 21.47 -27.97
CA ARG A 16 -27.79 20.40 -28.85
C ARG A 16 -27.27 18.99 -28.54
N LYS A 17 -26.26 18.82 -27.69
CA LYS A 17 -25.79 17.48 -27.26
C LYS A 17 -26.42 16.99 -25.95
N THR A 18 -27.14 17.84 -25.23
CA THR A 18 -27.85 17.51 -23.98
C THR A 18 -29.34 17.20 -24.18
N THR A 19 -29.85 17.27 -25.40
CA THR A 19 -31.29 17.03 -25.70
C THR A 19 -31.63 15.60 -26.14
N SER A 20 -30.68 14.66 -26.24
CA SER A 20 -30.98 13.26 -26.60
C SER A 20 -31.02 12.26 -25.43
N LEU A 21 -30.71 12.68 -24.20
CA LEU A 21 -30.70 11.80 -23.01
C LEU A 21 -31.79 12.11 -21.97
N SER A 22 -32.63 13.14 -22.19
CA SER A 22 -33.67 13.56 -21.25
C SER A 22 -35.09 13.06 -21.57
N ARG A 23 -35.27 12.14 -22.53
CA ARG A 23 -36.59 11.56 -22.86
C ARG A 23 -36.88 10.17 -22.28
N LEU A 24 -36.07 9.65 -21.36
CA LEU A 24 -36.29 8.31 -20.78
C LEU A 24 -36.48 8.25 -19.25
N CYS A 25 -36.54 9.38 -18.56
CA CYS A 25 -36.78 9.43 -17.10
C CYS A 25 -37.89 10.42 -16.72
N ASN A 26 -39.04 10.37 -17.39
CA ASN A 26 -40.24 11.09 -16.96
C ASN A 26 -41.49 10.20 -17.08
N ALA A 27 -41.51 9.12 -16.29
CA ALA A 27 -42.70 8.31 -16.08
C ALA A 27 -42.66 7.64 -14.72
N ARG A 28 -42.71 8.46 -13.66
CA ARG A 28 -43.06 8.17 -12.25
C ARG A 28 -42.25 9.11 -11.38
N PHE A 29 -42.88 10.17 -10.90
CA PHE A 29 -42.78 10.73 -9.55
C PHE A 29 -43.62 12.01 -9.57
N GLY A 30 -44.67 12.04 -8.74
CA GLY A 30 -45.66 13.12 -8.72
C GLY A 30 -45.06 14.46 -8.28
N ARG A 31 -45.53 15.55 -8.89
CA ARG A 31 -45.25 16.92 -8.47
C ARG A 31 -45.83 17.19 -7.08
N ILE A 32 -45.01 17.64 -6.14
CA ILE A 32 -45.48 18.35 -4.94
C ILE A 32 -45.33 19.85 -5.24
N VAL A 33 -46.44 20.58 -5.19
CA VAL A 33 -46.49 22.04 -5.35
C VAL A 33 -46.72 22.64 -3.96
N LEU A 34 -45.80 23.49 -3.48
CA LEU A 34 -46.01 24.32 -2.30
C LEU A 34 -46.35 25.74 -2.75
N GLN A 35 -47.45 26.29 -2.23
CA GLN A 35 -47.89 27.67 -2.50
C GLN A 35 -47.22 28.68 -1.55
N PRO A 36 -46.96 29.92 -1.99
CA PRO A 36 -46.31 30.94 -1.15
C PRO A 36 -47.33 31.77 -0.35
N GLY A 37 -47.04 32.01 0.93
CA GLY A 37 -47.82 32.91 1.77
C GLY A 37 -47.22 33.20 3.15
N ARG A 38 -46.60 34.40 3.24
CA ARG A 38 -46.37 35.27 4.42
C ARG A 38 -45.17 35.03 5.37
N ALA A 39 -44.28 36.02 5.27
CA ALA A 39 -43.67 36.85 6.33
C ALA A 39 -42.52 36.29 7.18
N ALA A 40 -41.48 37.12 7.24
CA ALA A 40 -40.23 36.96 7.93
C ALA A 40 -40.36 37.03 9.45
N SER A 41 -39.74 36.09 10.16
CA SER A 41 -39.04 36.31 11.43
C SER A 41 -38.35 35.01 11.87
N THR A 42 -37.22 35.14 12.56
CA THR A 42 -36.44 34.11 13.28
C THR A 42 -35.51 33.19 12.47
N MET A 43 -34.26 33.63 12.34
CA MET A 43 -33.08 32.75 12.33
C MET A 43 -32.99 32.03 13.67
N SER A 44 -33.01 30.69 13.64
CA SER A 44 -32.29 29.74 14.51
C SER A 44 -33.15 28.50 14.76
N GLY A 45 -32.69 27.34 14.27
CA GLY A 45 -33.24 26.02 14.65
C GLY A 45 -33.87 25.25 13.50
N LEU A 46 -33.06 24.44 12.80
CA LEU A 46 -33.45 23.19 12.13
C LEU A 46 -32.20 22.58 11.46
N TRP A 47 -31.29 22.05 12.27
CA TRP A 47 -30.40 20.97 11.88
C TRP A 47 -30.82 19.76 12.70
N GLY A 48 -31.53 18.84 12.06
CA GLY A 48 -32.01 17.61 12.69
C GLY A 48 -33.06 16.94 11.81
N SER A 49 -32.79 15.68 11.46
CA SER A 49 -33.66 14.74 10.74
C SER A 49 -33.64 14.80 9.21
N CYS A 50 -32.63 14.14 8.62
CA CYS A 50 -32.83 13.36 7.40
C CYS A 50 -31.97 12.08 7.46
N SER A 51 -32.34 11.20 8.40
CA SER A 51 -31.89 9.80 8.43
C SER A 51 -33.11 8.89 8.64
N SER A 52 -33.89 8.70 7.57
CA SER A 52 -35.03 7.79 7.60
C SER A 52 -34.59 6.37 7.26
N SER A 53 -34.34 5.62 8.32
CA SER A 53 -34.56 4.18 8.44
C SER A 53 -35.49 3.55 7.39
N VAL A 54 -34.96 2.56 6.65
CA VAL A 54 -35.76 1.60 5.89
C VAL A 54 -36.37 0.61 6.88
N ARG A 55 -37.70 0.66 7.06
CA ARG A 55 -38.46 -0.35 7.80
C ARG A 55 -39.42 -1.03 6.81
N LEU A 56 -39.09 -2.27 6.43
CA LEU A 56 -39.96 -3.15 5.63
C LEU A 56 -41.09 -3.68 6.53
N SER A 57 -42.34 -3.37 6.19
CA SER A 57 -43.50 -4.13 6.65
C SER A 57 -44.25 -4.67 5.43
N GLY A 58 -44.21 -5.99 5.28
CA GLY A 58 -45.02 -6.70 4.31
C GLY A 58 -46.44 -6.89 4.81
N ARG A 59 -47.42 -6.73 3.91
CA ARG A 59 -48.67 -7.49 3.90
C ARG A 59 -49.17 -7.53 2.45
N GLY A 60 -49.47 -8.75 2.01
CA GLY A 60 -49.60 -9.10 0.61
C GLY A 60 -50.85 -8.60 -0.08
N SER A 61 -50.84 -8.73 -1.40
CA SER A 61 -51.99 -9.07 -2.23
C SER A 61 -51.46 -9.69 -3.53
N THR A 62 -52.01 -10.85 -3.82
CA THR A 62 -51.80 -11.77 -4.93
C THR A 62 -51.99 -11.12 -6.30
N LEU A 63 -51.15 -11.50 -7.28
CA LEU A 63 -51.51 -11.46 -8.69
C LEU A 63 -50.87 -12.64 -9.43
N THR A 64 -51.74 -13.52 -9.91
CA THR A 64 -51.47 -14.75 -10.66
C THR A 64 -50.99 -14.45 -12.08
N THR A 65 -50.18 -15.37 -12.60
CA THR A 65 -49.44 -15.30 -13.85
C THR A 65 -50.27 -15.70 -15.08
N ARG A 66 -49.91 -15.17 -16.25
CA ARG A 66 -50.09 -15.88 -17.53
C ARG A 66 -49.01 -15.46 -18.53
N ASN A 67 -48.24 -16.47 -18.96
CA ASN A 67 -47.39 -16.56 -20.15
C ASN A 67 -46.03 -15.83 -20.20
N GLY A 68 -44.98 -16.64 -20.35
CA GLY A 68 -43.79 -16.30 -21.16
C GLY A 68 -42.51 -16.12 -20.35
N GLY A 69 -41.57 -17.06 -20.49
CA GLY A 69 -40.39 -17.19 -19.63
C GLY A 69 -39.40 -16.01 -19.63
N LEU A 70 -38.51 -15.99 -18.64
CA LEU A 70 -37.23 -15.31 -18.77
C LEU A 70 -36.15 -15.97 -17.89
N SER A 71 -35.00 -16.14 -18.52
CA SER A 71 -33.70 -16.59 -18.01
C SER A 71 -33.21 -15.80 -16.79
N ILE A 72 -32.59 -16.51 -15.85
CA ILE A 72 -31.86 -15.93 -14.71
C ILE A 72 -30.41 -15.66 -15.15
N LEU A 73 -30.01 -14.39 -15.18
CA LEU A 73 -28.60 -13.95 -15.15
C LEU A 73 -28.39 -13.04 -13.92
N PRO A 74 -27.23 -13.10 -13.25
CA PRO A 74 -27.03 -12.40 -11.98
C PRO A 74 -26.84 -10.89 -12.18
N LYS A 75 -27.50 -10.11 -11.31
CA LYS A 75 -27.44 -8.63 -11.27
C LYS A 75 -26.02 -8.14 -10.93
N ARG A 76 -25.41 -7.41 -11.85
CA ARG A 76 -24.33 -6.44 -11.54
C ARG A 76 -24.93 -5.26 -10.77
N PHE A 77 -24.35 -4.95 -9.61
CA PHE A 77 -24.57 -3.67 -8.93
C PHE A 77 -23.81 -2.58 -9.72
N TYR A 78 -24.55 -1.68 -10.38
CA TYR A 78 -24.01 -0.37 -10.75
C TYR A 78 -24.40 0.60 -9.65
N ALA A 79 -23.41 1.14 -8.93
CA ALA A 79 -23.60 2.32 -8.11
C ALA A 79 -23.88 3.49 -9.05
N ALA A 80 -25.12 3.98 -9.05
CA ALA A 80 -25.46 5.23 -9.72
C ALA A 80 -24.98 6.39 -8.84
N GLU A 81 -23.98 7.14 -9.30
CA GLU A 81 -23.67 8.46 -8.75
C GLU A 81 -24.91 9.35 -8.89
N ALA A 82 -25.52 9.71 -7.76
CA ALA A 82 -26.55 10.74 -7.74
C ALA A 82 -25.88 12.10 -7.97
N LYS A 83 -25.83 12.55 -9.23
CA LYS A 83 -25.58 13.95 -9.55
C LYS A 83 -26.81 14.76 -9.14
N THR A 84 -26.76 15.35 -7.96
CA THR A 84 -27.77 16.32 -7.52
C THR A 84 -27.63 17.59 -8.37
N GLN A 85 -28.40 17.70 -9.45
CA GLN A 85 -28.57 18.97 -10.15
C GLN A 85 -29.58 19.82 -9.37
N VAL A 86 -29.10 20.83 -8.65
CA VAL A 86 -29.94 21.85 -8.02
C VAL A 86 -30.18 22.93 -9.06
N VAL A 87 -31.42 23.04 -9.55
CA VAL A 87 -31.85 24.07 -10.50
C VAL A 87 -32.36 25.28 -9.69
N PRO A 88 -31.98 26.53 -10.02
CA PRO A 88 -32.50 27.71 -9.34
C PRO A 88 -34.04 27.80 -9.53
N PRO A 89 -34.78 28.37 -8.56
CA PRO A 89 -36.22 28.52 -8.68
C PRO A 89 -36.54 29.41 -9.90
N MET A 90 -37.17 28.82 -10.92
CA MET A 90 -37.74 29.59 -12.02
C MET A 90 -39.09 30.17 -11.57
N GLY A 91 -39.05 31.41 -11.12
CA GLY A 91 -40.22 32.19 -10.75
C GLY A 91 -39.77 33.46 -10.04
N ASP A 92 -39.88 34.58 -10.74
CA ASP A 92 -39.51 35.95 -10.37
C ASP A 92 -38.03 36.34 -10.55
N ALA A 93 -37.83 37.61 -10.93
CA ALA A 93 -36.55 38.17 -11.34
C ALA A 93 -35.55 38.15 -10.18
N ILE A 94 -34.55 37.26 -10.28
CA ILE A 94 -33.46 37.15 -9.32
C ILE A 94 -32.61 38.42 -9.40
N THR A 95 -32.45 39.13 -8.28
CA THR A 95 -31.60 40.32 -8.24
C THR A 95 -30.12 39.94 -8.30
N GLU A 96 -29.26 40.84 -8.78
CA GLU A 96 -27.82 40.59 -8.89
C GLU A 96 -27.16 40.24 -7.53
N GLY A 97 -27.71 40.78 -6.43
CA GLY A 97 -27.28 40.47 -5.07
C GLY A 97 -27.63 39.05 -4.63
N GLU A 98 -28.82 38.55 -5.00
CA GLU A 98 -29.25 37.18 -4.71
C GLU A 98 -28.44 36.15 -5.49
N LEU A 99 -28.11 36.43 -6.76
CA LEU A 99 -27.20 35.60 -7.57
C LEU A 99 -25.80 35.50 -6.96
N LYS A 100 -25.23 36.61 -6.47
CA LYS A 100 -23.92 36.62 -5.80
C LYS A 100 -23.92 35.83 -4.50
N ASN A 101 -24.98 35.94 -3.70
CA ASN A 101 -25.14 35.17 -2.47
C ASN A 101 -25.35 33.68 -2.73
N TRP A 102 -26.10 33.33 -3.78
CA TRP A 102 -26.26 31.94 -4.24
C TRP A 102 -24.95 31.34 -4.72
N ALA A 103 -24.19 32.07 -5.55
CA ALA A 103 -22.88 31.64 -6.03
C ALA A 103 -21.89 31.43 -4.86
N LYS A 104 -21.91 32.34 -3.87
CA LYS A 104 -21.09 32.22 -2.65
C LYS A 104 -21.51 31.02 -1.80
N GLY A 105 -22.82 30.77 -1.67
CA GLY A 105 -23.36 29.60 -0.97
C GLY A 105 -22.99 28.28 -1.65
N MET A 106 -23.08 28.22 -2.99
CA MET A 106 -22.62 27.07 -3.77
C MET A 106 -21.12 26.87 -3.67
N GLN A 107 -20.32 27.93 -3.69
CA GLN A 107 -18.87 27.85 -3.51
C GLN A 107 -18.54 27.33 -2.12
N LEU A 108 -19.19 27.83 -1.06
CA LEU A 108 -18.99 27.35 0.31
C LEU A 108 -19.41 25.89 0.49
N MET A 109 -20.58 25.50 -0.04
CA MET A 109 -21.04 24.10 -0.01
C MET A 109 -20.11 23.18 -0.79
N ASN A 110 -19.67 23.57 -2.00
CA ASN A 110 -18.75 22.79 -2.81
C ASN A 110 -17.37 22.70 -2.17
N THR A 111 -16.95 23.72 -1.42
CA THR A 111 -15.71 23.66 -0.61
C THR A 111 -15.91 22.68 0.54
N TYR A 112 -17.00 22.78 1.31
CA TYR A 112 -17.28 21.91 2.45
C TYR A 112 -17.42 20.43 2.06
N THR A 113 -18.18 20.11 1.01
CA THR A 113 -18.34 18.75 0.50
C THR A 113 -17.04 18.18 -0.07
N ASN A 114 -16.22 19.01 -0.72
CA ASN A 114 -14.92 18.59 -1.23
C ASN A 114 -13.88 18.42 -0.10
N THR A 115 -14.03 19.14 1.02
CA THR A 115 -13.12 19.05 2.16
C THR A 115 -13.31 17.74 2.94
N GLU A 116 -14.54 17.29 3.18
CA GLU A 116 -14.80 16.02 3.88
C GLU A 116 -14.35 14.79 3.06
N THR A 117 -14.58 14.77 1.74
CA THR A 117 -14.07 13.71 0.86
C THR A 117 -12.55 13.79 0.60
N SER A 118 -11.90 14.88 1.02
CA SER A 118 -10.45 15.07 0.88
C SER A 118 -9.65 14.68 2.11
N ARG A 119 -10.26 14.26 3.22
CA ARG A 119 -9.50 13.78 4.38
C ARG A 119 -9.29 12.27 4.33
N MET A 120 -8.23 11.83 4.98
CA MET A 120 -7.88 10.42 5.13
C MET A 120 -7.21 10.20 6.48
N ARG A 121 -7.33 8.99 7.03
CA ARG A 121 -6.62 8.62 8.24
C ARG A 121 -5.17 8.29 7.92
N ALA A 122 -4.26 8.67 8.79
CA ALA A 122 -2.84 8.35 8.69
C ALA A 122 -2.23 8.11 10.08
N ALA A 123 -1.29 7.17 10.20
CA ALA A 123 -0.49 6.98 11.41
C ALA A 123 0.72 7.92 11.38
N ARG A 124 0.65 8.97 12.19
CA ARG A 124 1.50 10.14 12.15
C ARG A 124 2.49 10.16 13.30
N VAL A 125 3.66 10.71 13.01
CA VAL A 125 4.73 10.99 13.98
C VAL A 125 5.05 12.47 13.86
N HIS A 126 4.81 13.22 14.94
CA HIS A 126 5.06 14.66 15.02
C HIS A 126 6.41 14.98 15.66
N GLU A 127 6.86 14.10 16.55
CA GLU A 127 8.16 14.14 17.22
C GLU A 127 8.72 12.71 17.27
N PHE A 128 10.03 12.55 17.09
CA PHE A 128 10.66 11.23 17.16
C PHE A 128 10.54 10.63 18.57
N GLY A 129 10.33 9.33 18.66
CA GLY A 129 10.21 8.66 19.96
C GLY A 129 9.85 7.17 19.90
N GLY A 130 9.44 6.65 21.05
CA GLY A 130 8.95 5.28 21.21
C GLY A 130 7.57 5.07 20.57
N VAL A 131 6.95 3.92 20.84
CA VAL A 131 5.65 3.53 20.25
C VAL A 131 4.53 4.56 20.49
N ASP A 132 4.60 5.32 21.58
CA ASP A 132 3.61 6.35 21.94
C ASP A 132 3.64 7.58 21.02
N ALA A 133 4.71 7.77 20.23
CA ALA A 133 4.80 8.83 19.22
C ALA A 133 3.84 8.60 18.04
N ILE A 134 3.25 7.40 17.91
CA ILE A 134 2.30 7.06 16.84
C ILE A 134 0.91 7.57 17.22
N VAL A 135 0.42 8.51 16.41
CA VAL A 135 -0.92 9.12 16.53
C VAL A 135 -1.69 8.89 15.23
N ILE A 136 -2.85 8.24 15.30
CA ILE A 136 -3.75 8.13 14.14
C ILE A 136 -4.63 9.38 14.09
N GLU A 137 -4.55 10.12 12.99
CA GLU A 137 -5.30 11.37 12.80
C GLU A 137 -5.79 11.50 11.35
N ASP A 138 -6.81 12.35 11.14
CA ASP A 138 -7.29 12.70 9.81
C ASP A 138 -6.43 13.82 9.21
N ILE A 139 -5.82 13.57 8.05
CA ILE A 139 -5.02 14.54 7.29
C ILE A 139 -5.63 14.77 5.90
N ALA A 140 -5.17 15.82 5.21
CA ALA A 140 -5.53 16.01 3.80
C ALA A 140 -4.96 14.86 2.95
N ARG A 141 -5.78 14.36 2.02
CA ARG A 141 -5.40 13.37 1.02
C ARG A 141 -4.32 13.98 0.13
N PRO A 142 -3.15 13.31 0.00
CA PRO A 142 -2.06 13.82 -0.82
C PRO A 142 -2.42 13.71 -2.30
N ARG A 143 -1.70 14.47 -3.12
CA ARG A 143 -1.79 14.41 -4.58
C ARG A 143 -0.46 13.88 -5.11
N PRO A 144 -0.47 12.96 -6.09
CA PRO A 144 0.77 12.48 -6.69
C PRO A 144 1.41 13.57 -7.53
N GLY A 145 2.74 13.66 -7.48
CA GLY A 145 3.57 14.46 -8.37
C GLY A 145 3.73 13.83 -9.76
N GLY A 146 4.77 14.26 -10.50
CA GLY A 146 5.00 13.86 -11.91
C GLY A 146 5.13 12.36 -12.11
N ASP A 147 6.07 11.73 -11.40
CA ASP A 147 6.43 10.31 -11.53
C ASP A 147 5.85 9.44 -10.41
N GLU A 148 4.76 9.90 -9.81
CA GLU A 148 4.13 9.28 -8.65
C GLU A 148 2.71 8.82 -8.98
N VAL A 149 2.21 7.90 -8.17
CA VAL A 149 0.82 7.47 -8.17
C VAL A 149 0.23 7.63 -6.78
N LEU A 150 -1.08 7.85 -6.72
CA LEU A 150 -1.83 7.75 -5.48
C LEU A 150 -2.46 6.36 -5.40
N ILE A 151 -2.17 5.64 -4.33
CA ILE A 151 -2.67 4.29 -4.10
C ILE A 151 -3.66 4.35 -2.94
N ARG A 152 -4.87 3.84 -3.16
CA ARG A 152 -5.80 3.50 -2.07
C ARG A 152 -5.31 2.21 -1.43
N VAL A 153 -4.77 2.33 -0.22
CA VAL A 153 -4.03 1.26 0.44
C VAL A 153 -4.99 0.19 0.98
N GLY A 154 -4.77 -1.05 0.60
CA GLY A 154 -5.47 -2.22 1.16
C GLY A 154 -4.77 -2.72 2.41
N ALA A 155 -3.45 -2.88 2.35
CA ALA A 155 -2.61 -3.29 3.47
C ALA A 155 -1.22 -2.67 3.41
N ALA A 156 -0.56 -2.59 4.56
CA ALA A 156 0.81 -2.10 4.70
C ALA A 156 1.67 -3.08 5.52
N GLY A 157 2.86 -3.39 5.02
CA GLY A 157 3.81 -4.24 5.74
C GLY A 157 4.56 -3.45 6.80
N VAL A 158 4.80 -4.08 7.95
CA VAL A 158 5.54 -3.48 9.07
C VAL A 158 6.94 -4.09 9.12
N GLY A 159 7.99 -3.26 9.16
CA GLY A 159 9.37 -3.70 9.20
C GLY A 159 10.24 -2.93 10.20
N PRO A 160 11.44 -3.44 10.56
CA PRO A 160 12.32 -2.79 11.53
C PRO A 160 12.66 -1.34 11.21
N TRP A 161 12.76 -1.00 9.91
CA TRP A 161 13.00 0.36 9.44
C TRP A 161 11.90 1.34 9.88
N ASP A 162 10.65 0.92 10.02
CA ASP A 162 9.56 1.79 10.48
C ASP A 162 9.78 2.19 11.95
N GLY A 163 10.28 1.25 12.77
CA GLY A 163 10.68 1.51 14.15
C GLY A 163 11.86 2.49 14.24
N TRP A 164 12.90 2.28 13.42
CA TRP A 164 14.05 3.17 13.35
C TRP A 164 13.67 4.57 12.87
N ILE A 165 12.80 4.69 11.86
CA ILE A 165 12.28 5.96 11.35
C ILE A 165 11.50 6.70 12.44
N ARG A 166 10.56 6.02 13.11
CA ARG A 166 9.78 6.59 14.21
C ARG A 166 10.68 7.08 15.36
N ALA A 167 11.73 6.34 15.68
CA ALA A 167 12.67 6.66 16.75
C ALA A 167 13.73 7.71 16.38
N GLY A 168 13.77 8.21 15.13
CA GLY A 168 14.80 9.14 14.67
C GLY A 168 16.18 8.49 14.47
N GLN A 169 16.23 7.17 14.30
CA GLN A 169 17.43 6.35 14.11
C GLN A 169 17.62 5.88 12.66
N SER A 170 16.82 6.40 11.72
CA SER A 170 16.98 6.11 10.30
C SER A 170 18.31 6.67 9.78
N ALA A 171 18.97 5.92 8.88
CA ALA A 171 20.13 6.42 8.14
C ALA A 171 19.78 7.57 7.18
N LEU A 172 18.48 7.74 6.86
CA LEU A 172 17.98 8.79 5.99
C LEU A 172 17.36 9.92 6.81
N PRO A 173 17.56 11.20 6.44
CA PRO A 173 16.87 12.32 7.07
C PRO A 173 15.36 12.22 6.86
N GLN A 174 14.60 12.27 7.96
CA GLN A 174 13.13 12.17 7.92
C GLN A 174 12.47 13.52 8.23
N PRO A 175 11.45 13.93 7.46
CA PRO A 175 10.71 15.15 7.74
C PRO A 175 9.75 14.92 8.92
N LEU A 176 9.49 15.94 9.73
CA LEU A 176 8.39 15.92 10.70
C LEU A 176 7.39 17.04 10.39
N PRO A 177 6.08 16.80 10.53
CA PRO A 177 5.47 15.50 10.81
C PRO A 177 5.51 14.54 9.61
N LEU A 178 5.65 13.24 9.87
CA LEU A 178 5.61 12.17 8.85
C LEU A 178 4.46 11.19 9.06
N THR A 179 4.14 10.45 8.00
CA THR A 179 3.28 9.25 8.05
C THR A 179 4.16 8.01 7.96
N LEU A 180 4.00 7.03 8.84
CA LEU A 180 4.85 5.83 8.86
C LEU A 180 4.56 4.85 7.72
N GLY A 181 5.42 3.86 7.57
CA GLY A 181 5.22 2.71 6.69
C GLY A 181 5.84 2.86 5.31
N SER A 182 6.41 1.76 4.82
CA SER A 182 7.04 1.68 3.50
C SER A 182 6.33 0.72 2.57
N ASP A 183 6.24 -0.55 2.97
CA ASP A 183 5.63 -1.63 2.18
C ASP A 183 4.12 -1.42 2.09
N LEU A 184 3.55 -1.56 0.90
CA LEU A 184 2.11 -1.45 0.68
C LEU A 184 1.61 -2.33 -0.47
N ALA A 185 0.32 -2.63 -0.43
CA ALA A 185 -0.45 -3.11 -1.57
C ALA A 185 -1.83 -2.45 -1.60
N GLY A 186 -2.37 -2.26 -2.80
CA GLY A 186 -3.67 -1.63 -2.98
C GLY A 186 -3.99 -1.33 -4.44
N ILE A 187 -4.89 -0.38 -4.65
CA ILE A 187 -5.39 0.00 -5.98
C ILE A 187 -4.96 1.42 -6.32
N ILE A 188 -4.48 1.65 -7.53
CA ILE A 188 -4.18 3.01 -8.01
C ILE A 188 -5.47 3.82 -8.13
N GLU A 189 -5.53 4.93 -7.39
CA GLU A 189 -6.64 5.88 -7.37
C GLU A 189 -6.38 7.05 -8.35
N ALA A 190 -5.13 7.50 -8.47
CA ALA A 190 -4.73 8.56 -9.39
C ALA A 190 -3.28 8.35 -9.88
N VAL A 191 -2.98 8.88 -11.06
CA VAL A 191 -1.64 8.82 -11.67
C VAL A 191 -1.12 10.22 -11.94
N GLY A 192 0.18 10.41 -11.70
CA GLY A 192 0.92 11.60 -12.08
C GLY A 192 1.07 11.73 -13.60
N PRO A 193 1.28 12.97 -14.12
CA PRO A 193 1.37 13.22 -15.55
C PRO A 193 2.56 12.53 -16.27
N GLY A 194 3.62 12.16 -15.54
CA GLY A 194 4.78 11.43 -16.06
C GLY A 194 4.64 9.90 -16.04
N VAL A 195 3.56 9.38 -15.43
CA VAL A 195 3.36 7.94 -15.28
C VAL A 195 2.61 7.37 -16.49
N SER A 196 3.27 6.45 -17.21
CA SER A 196 2.71 5.80 -18.41
C SER A 196 2.52 4.28 -18.26
N LYS A 197 3.24 3.63 -17.34
CA LYS A 197 3.20 2.17 -17.14
C LYS A 197 2.04 1.70 -16.26
N PHE A 198 1.33 2.63 -15.63
CA PHE A 198 0.25 2.37 -14.70
C PHE A 198 -0.98 3.22 -15.02
N ALA A 199 -2.14 2.71 -14.64
CA ALA A 199 -3.44 3.33 -14.82
C ALA A 199 -4.27 3.23 -13.53
N VAL A 200 -5.26 4.12 -13.42
CA VAL A 200 -6.27 4.05 -12.34
C VAL A 200 -7.00 2.70 -12.39
N GLY A 201 -7.19 2.09 -11.23
CA GLY A 201 -7.81 0.78 -11.07
C GLY A 201 -6.84 -0.40 -11.05
N ASP A 202 -5.55 -0.18 -11.35
CA ASP A 202 -4.54 -1.23 -11.26
C ASP A 202 -4.31 -1.67 -9.82
N ALA A 203 -4.23 -2.99 -9.61
CA ALA A 203 -3.74 -3.57 -8.38
C ALA A 203 -2.21 -3.60 -8.37
N VAL A 204 -1.61 -3.00 -7.34
CA VAL A 204 -0.16 -2.83 -7.22
C VAL A 204 0.34 -3.16 -5.83
N PHE A 205 1.63 -3.46 -5.75
CA PHE A 205 2.37 -3.64 -4.51
C PHE A 205 3.78 -3.07 -4.65
N GLY A 206 4.42 -2.71 -3.55
CA GLY A 206 5.77 -2.16 -3.57
C GLY A 206 6.11 -1.36 -2.32
N ALA A 207 7.11 -0.49 -2.43
CA ALA A 207 7.45 0.49 -1.41
C ALA A 207 6.99 1.88 -1.86
N THR A 208 6.62 2.74 -0.90
CA THR A 208 6.15 4.10 -1.21
C THR A 208 7.21 4.91 -1.97
N ASN A 209 8.33 5.22 -1.34
CA ASN A 209 9.31 6.18 -1.87
C ASN A 209 10.70 5.91 -1.25
N PRO A 210 11.76 6.58 -1.72
CA PRO A 210 13.12 6.36 -1.22
C PRO A 210 13.33 6.70 0.26
N ARG A 211 12.38 7.37 0.92
CA ARG A 211 12.44 7.65 2.37
C ARG A 211 11.73 6.58 3.21
N PHE A 212 11.04 5.62 2.58
CA PHE A 212 10.32 4.53 3.24
C PHE A 212 9.27 4.99 4.25
N ILE A 213 8.48 6.01 3.87
CA ILE A 213 7.39 6.58 4.67
C ILE A 213 6.10 6.72 3.85
N GLY A 214 4.94 6.72 4.52
CA GLY A 214 3.64 7.05 3.93
C GLY A 214 2.63 5.90 3.77
N ALA A 215 3.01 4.64 3.99
CA ALA A 215 2.13 3.49 3.73
C ALA A 215 1.03 3.28 4.78
N TYR A 216 1.20 3.78 6.01
CA TYR A 216 0.23 3.62 7.10
C TYR A 216 -0.85 4.70 7.02
N ALA A 217 -1.61 4.70 5.92
CA ALA A 217 -2.69 5.65 5.67
C ALA A 217 -3.68 5.09 4.66
N ASP A 218 -4.93 5.59 4.66
CA ASP A 218 -5.94 5.14 3.69
C ASP A 218 -5.51 5.36 2.23
N TYR A 219 -4.68 6.39 1.97
CA TYR A 219 -4.04 6.62 0.69
C TYR A 219 -2.56 6.97 0.85
N ALA A 220 -1.72 6.44 -0.03
CA ALA A 220 -0.29 6.70 -0.05
C ALA A 220 0.16 7.20 -1.43
N VAL A 221 1.05 8.19 -1.46
CA VAL A 221 1.77 8.55 -2.67
C VAL A 221 2.99 7.64 -2.79
N ALA A 222 3.11 7.00 -3.94
CA ALA A 222 4.23 6.11 -4.24
C ALA A 222 4.94 6.51 -5.53
N SER A 223 6.26 6.37 -5.56
CA SER A 223 7.05 6.47 -6.78
C SER A 223 6.67 5.35 -7.73
N ALA A 224 6.33 5.69 -8.97
CA ALA A 224 6.00 4.69 -9.99
C ALA A 224 7.17 3.73 -10.27
N GLY A 225 8.41 4.12 -9.96
CA GLY A 225 9.60 3.29 -10.10
C GLY A 225 9.86 2.31 -8.94
N MET A 226 9.04 2.33 -7.88
CA MET A 226 9.21 1.51 -6.67
C MET A 226 8.01 0.58 -6.40
N ILE A 227 7.11 0.47 -7.37
CA ILE A 227 5.93 -0.40 -7.33
C ILE A 227 5.87 -1.29 -8.57
N ALA A 228 5.16 -2.40 -8.48
CA ALA A 228 4.84 -3.26 -9.61
C ALA A 228 3.37 -3.72 -9.55
N LYS A 229 2.88 -4.35 -10.62
CA LYS A 229 1.57 -4.99 -10.62
C LYS A 229 1.55 -6.10 -9.57
N LYS A 230 0.46 -6.18 -8.80
CA LYS A 230 0.29 -7.21 -7.77
C LYS A 230 0.15 -8.59 -8.44
N PRO A 231 0.81 -9.64 -7.91
CA PRO A 231 0.53 -11.03 -8.31
C PRO A 231 -0.96 -11.34 -8.23
N VAL A 232 -1.49 -12.08 -9.20
CA VAL A 232 -2.94 -12.20 -9.43
C VAL A 232 -3.65 -12.94 -8.30
N TRP A 233 -2.96 -13.88 -7.67
CA TRP A 233 -3.53 -14.78 -6.67
C TRP A 233 -3.29 -14.33 -5.22
N LEU A 234 -2.46 -13.29 -5.01
CA LEU A 234 -2.20 -12.76 -3.67
C LEU A 234 -3.24 -11.70 -3.29
N ASP A 235 -3.72 -11.77 -2.04
CA ASP A 235 -4.46 -10.66 -1.47
C ASP A 235 -3.55 -9.47 -1.14
N ASP A 236 -4.12 -8.36 -0.68
CA ASP A 236 -3.33 -7.16 -0.36
C ASP A 236 -2.43 -7.39 0.87
N VAL A 237 -2.85 -8.23 1.82
CA VAL A 237 -2.08 -8.53 3.03
C VAL A 237 -0.81 -9.32 2.68
N GLU A 238 -0.95 -10.37 1.88
CA GLU A 238 0.17 -11.16 1.39
C GLU A 238 1.10 -10.31 0.52
N ALA A 239 0.55 -9.53 -0.41
CA ALA A 239 1.37 -8.70 -1.30
C ALA A 239 2.11 -7.57 -0.56
N ALA A 240 1.50 -6.94 0.45
CA ALA A 240 2.15 -5.93 1.28
C ALA A 240 3.23 -6.53 2.21
N SER A 241 3.26 -7.85 2.39
CA SER A 241 4.20 -8.49 3.30
C SER A 241 5.65 -8.58 2.78
N LEU A 242 5.84 -8.42 1.46
CA LEU A 242 7.06 -8.86 0.77
C LEU A 242 7.99 -7.80 0.16
N PRO A 243 7.58 -6.56 -0.25
CA PRO A 243 8.37 -5.74 -1.17
C PRO A 243 9.82 -5.51 -0.74
N VAL A 244 10.03 -4.91 0.43
CA VAL A 244 11.38 -4.62 0.91
C VAL A 244 12.15 -5.90 1.24
N ILE A 245 11.53 -6.87 1.91
CA ILE A 245 12.24 -8.07 2.38
C ILE A 245 12.66 -9.00 1.23
N ALA A 246 11.83 -9.19 0.21
CA ALA A 246 12.11 -10.06 -0.92
C ALA A 246 13.16 -9.41 -1.84
N VAL A 247 13.06 -8.10 -2.09
CA VAL A 247 14.08 -7.38 -2.87
C VAL A 247 15.43 -7.37 -2.13
N THR A 248 15.43 -7.25 -0.79
CA THR A 248 16.67 -7.33 0.00
C THR A 248 17.35 -8.69 -0.19
N ALA A 249 16.59 -9.78 -0.08
CA ALA A 249 17.11 -11.13 -0.30
C ALA A 249 17.66 -11.33 -1.72
N TRP A 250 16.92 -10.87 -2.74
CA TRP A 250 17.34 -10.92 -4.14
C TRP A 250 18.67 -10.18 -4.38
N GLN A 251 18.75 -8.93 -3.93
CA GLN A 251 19.94 -8.10 -4.13
C GLN A 251 21.16 -8.67 -3.39
N ALA A 252 20.96 -9.20 -2.18
CA ALA A 252 22.05 -9.81 -1.41
C ALA A 252 22.70 -10.98 -2.19
N LEU A 253 21.88 -11.84 -2.79
CA LEU A 253 22.35 -13.02 -3.52
C LEU A 253 22.92 -12.69 -4.90
N PHE A 254 22.20 -11.90 -5.70
CA PHE A 254 22.48 -11.79 -7.14
C PHE A 254 23.16 -10.49 -7.55
N ASP A 255 22.89 -9.37 -6.86
CA ASP A 255 23.50 -8.09 -7.20
C ASP A 255 24.82 -7.89 -6.45
N GLN A 256 24.82 -8.21 -5.15
CA GLN A 256 25.95 -8.02 -4.25
C GLN A 256 26.90 -9.23 -4.28
N ALA A 257 26.41 -10.41 -3.89
CA ALA A 257 27.24 -11.62 -3.91
C ALA A 257 27.53 -12.08 -5.34
N LYS A 258 26.62 -11.83 -6.29
CA LYS A 258 26.72 -12.24 -7.70
C LYS A 258 26.85 -13.75 -7.85
N LEU A 259 26.12 -14.49 -7.00
CA LEU A 259 26.12 -15.95 -6.98
C LEU A 259 25.53 -16.52 -8.27
N ARG A 260 26.09 -17.66 -8.68
CA ARG A 260 25.69 -18.43 -9.86
C ARG A 260 25.44 -19.88 -9.45
N ARG A 261 24.63 -20.56 -10.24
CA ARG A 261 24.32 -21.99 -10.07
C ARG A 261 25.56 -22.82 -9.74
N GLY A 262 25.45 -23.69 -8.75
CA GLY A 262 26.52 -24.58 -8.26
C GLY A 262 27.46 -23.94 -7.25
N GLN A 263 27.30 -22.65 -6.94
CA GLN A 263 28.04 -22.01 -5.84
C GLN A 263 27.34 -22.23 -4.51
N SER A 264 28.13 -22.23 -3.44
CA SER A 264 27.69 -22.47 -2.07
C SER A 264 27.40 -21.16 -1.32
N VAL A 265 26.35 -21.15 -0.51
CA VAL A 265 25.97 -19.99 0.28
C VAL A 265 25.57 -20.37 1.69
N LEU A 266 26.08 -19.63 2.67
CA LEU A 266 25.61 -19.66 4.05
C LEU A 266 24.64 -18.48 4.28
N ILE A 267 23.40 -18.79 4.66
CA ILE A 267 22.36 -17.78 4.94
C ILE A 267 22.06 -17.76 6.44
N HIS A 268 22.39 -16.67 7.11
CA HIS A 268 22.05 -16.48 8.52
C HIS A 268 20.63 -15.96 8.72
N GLY A 269 19.97 -16.38 9.79
CA GLY A 269 18.62 -15.92 10.12
C GLY A 269 17.56 -16.39 9.13
N ALA A 270 17.71 -17.61 8.62
CA ALA A 270 16.94 -18.16 7.50
C ALA A 270 15.42 -18.31 7.78
N ALA A 271 15.03 -18.39 9.05
CA ALA A 271 13.62 -18.41 9.44
C ALA A 271 12.98 -17.01 9.52
N GLY A 272 13.79 -15.96 9.44
CA GLY A 272 13.33 -14.57 9.45
C GLY A 272 12.78 -14.13 8.09
N ASN A 273 12.15 -12.95 8.07
CA ASN A 273 11.43 -12.45 6.90
C ASN A 273 12.31 -12.35 5.62
N VAL A 274 13.53 -11.81 5.73
CA VAL A 274 14.46 -11.72 4.58
C VAL A 274 15.09 -13.09 4.29
N GLY A 275 15.54 -13.80 5.33
CA GLY A 275 16.24 -15.08 5.20
C GLY A 275 15.41 -16.15 4.51
N ALA A 276 14.10 -16.19 4.79
CA ALA A 276 13.19 -17.16 4.19
C ALA A 276 13.06 -16.97 2.66
N TYR A 277 13.08 -15.72 2.18
CA TYR A 277 13.14 -15.46 0.74
C TYR A 277 14.52 -15.77 0.15
N ALA A 278 15.59 -15.47 0.90
CA ALA A 278 16.95 -15.77 0.44
C ALA A 278 17.16 -17.27 0.22
N VAL A 279 16.67 -18.13 1.12
CA VAL A 279 16.72 -19.59 0.94
C VAL A 279 15.98 -20.02 -0.32
N GLN A 280 14.75 -19.55 -0.53
CA GLN A 280 13.95 -19.92 -1.71
C GLN A 280 14.61 -19.48 -3.02
N PHE A 281 15.12 -18.24 -3.08
CA PHE A 281 15.82 -17.73 -4.25
C PHE A 281 17.10 -18.51 -4.54
N ALA A 282 17.89 -18.80 -3.49
CA ALA A 282 19.13 -19.56 -3.62
C ALA A 282 18.87 -20.99 -4.12
N HIS A 283 17.88 -21.67 -3.53
CA HIS A 283 17.45 -23.00 -3.95
C HIS A 283 17.02 -23.00 -5.42
N ARG A 284 16.15 -22.07 -5.81
CA ARG A 284 15.66 -21.93 -7.19
C ARG A 284 16.80 -21.67 -8.18
N ALA A 285 17.80 -20.87 -7.81
CA ALA A 285 18.97 -20.60 -8.63
C ALA A 285 19.93 -21.80 -8.74
N GLY A 286 19.68 -22.88 -8.00
CA GLY A 286 20.53 -24.07 -7.94
C GLY A 286 21.85 -23.80 -7.24
N LEU A 287 21.83 -22.99 -6.19
CA LEU A 287 22.95 -22.84 -5.25
C LEU A 287 22.94 -23.99 -4.23
N GLU A 288 24.09 -24.26 -3.61
CA GLU A 288 24.19 -25.16 -2.47
C GLU A 288 23.93 -24.36 -1.18
N VAL A 289 22.77 -24.57 -0.57
CA VAL A 289 22.22 -23.71 0.49
C VAL A 289 22.47 -24.32 1.86
N THR A 290 23.40 -23.73 2.61
CA THR A 290 23.47 -23.92 4.06
C THR A 290 22.80 -22.74 4.76
N ALA A 291 21.96 -23.01 5.75
CA ALA A 291 21.22 -21.98 6.47
C ALA A 291 21.41 -22.11 7.98
N THR A 292 21.34 -21.00 8.72
CA THR A 292 21.20 -21.04 10.19
C THR A 292 19.81 -20.63 10.63
N ALA A 293 19.26 -21.39 11.57
CA ALA A 293 17.92 -21.17 12.13
C ALA A 293 17.85 -21.63 13.58
N SER A 294 16.78 -21.31 14.29
CA SER A 294 16.54 -21.91 15.62
C SER A 294 16.04 -23.35 15.49
N ALA A 295 16.28 -24.20 16.50
CA ALA A 295 15.85 -25.61 16.52
C ALA A 295 14.43 -25.84 15.98
N ARG A 296 13.47 -25.01 16.44
CA ARG A 296 12.05 -25.13 16.08
C ARG A 296 11.74 -24.78 14.63
N ASP A 297 12.62 -24.04 13.97
CA ASP A 297 12.41 -23.55 12.59
C ASP A 297 13.20 -24.35 11.56
N ILE A 298 13.99 -25.34 11.99
CA ILE A 298 14.87 -26.13 11.11
C ILE A 298 14.08 -26.78 9.98
N GLU A 299 12.98 -27.46 10.30
CA GLU A 299 12.20 -28.19 9.29
C GLU A 299 11.55 -27.23 8.29
N ARG A 300 10.99 -26.13 8.79
CA ARG A 300 10.43 -25.07 7.95
C ARG A 300 11.45 -24.51 6.96
N VAL A 301 12.71 -24.32 7.39
CA VAL A 301 13.79 -23.82 6.53
C VAL A 301 14.24 -24.86 5.50
N ARG A 302 14.21 -26.16 5.83
CA ARG A 302 14.42 -27.23 4.83
C ARG A 302 13.35 -27.23 3.77
N GLU A 303 12.07 -27.09 4.17
CA GLU A 303 10.94 -26.99 3.23
C GLU A 303 11.06 -25.79 2.27
N LEU A 304 11.77 -24.72 2.67
CA LEU A 304 12.06 -23.57 1.79
C LEU A 304 13.16 -23.85 0.76
N GLY A 305 13.87 -24.99 0.87
CA GLY A 305 14.89 -25.41 -0.08
C GLY A 305 16.34 -25.35 0.45
N ALA A 306 16.55 -25.23 1.76
CA ALA A 306 17.89 -25.34 2.32
C ALA A 306 18.38 -26.80 2.29
N ASP A 307 19.54 -27.05 1.68
CA ASP A 307 20.17 -28.39 1.63
C ASP A 307 20.67 -28.82 3.01
N ARG A 308 21.19 -27.85 3.78
CA ARG A 308 21.65 -28.06 5.15
C ARG A 308 21.15 -26.93 6.06
N VAL A 309 20.71 -27.29 7.26
CA VAL A 309 20.34 -26.31 8.29
C VAL A 309 21.13 -26.58 9.56
N ILE A 310 21.84 -25.57 10.04
CA ILE A 310 22.62 -25.57 11.28
C ILE A 310 21.82 -24.83 12.35
N ASP A 311 21.65 -25.44 13.51
CA ASP A 311 21.04 -24.75 14.64
C ASP A 311 21.91 -23.56 15.07
N ARG A 312 21.32 -22.39 15.28
CA ARG A 312 22.02 -21.16 15.71
C ARG A 312 22.81 -21.30 17.02
N SER A 313 22.53 -22.31 17.84
CA SER A 313 23.28 -22.63 19.06
C SER A 313 24.59 -23.38 18.79
N GLN A 314 24.77 -23.94 17.60
CA GLN A 314 25.99 -24.64 17.19
C GLN A 314 27.03 -23.68 16.63
N SER A 315 28.29 -24.10 16.65
CA SER A 315 29.40 -23.42 15.97
C SER A 315 29.41 -23.75 14.48
N PHE A 316 28.75 -22.92 13.67
CA PHE A 316 28.67 -23.17 12.23
C PHE A 316 30.04 -23.17 11.55
N GLU A 317 31.00 -22.43 12.08
CA GLU A 317 32.36 -22.33 11.55
C GLU A 317 33.24 -23.54 11.83
N GLU A 318 32.82 -24.44 12.71
CA GLU A 318 33.45 -25.76 12.89
C GLU A 318 32.86 -26.81 11.95
N LEU A 319 31.73 -26.48 11.34
CA LEU A 319 30.85 -27.41 10.62
C LEU A 319 30.85 -27.15 9.12
N LEU A 320 31.30 -25.98 8.68
CA LEU A 320 31.21 -25.48 7.32
C LEU A 320 32.46 -24.64 7.01
N HIS A 321 33.04 -24.87 5.83
CA HIS A 321 34.22 -24.16 5.37
C HIS A 321 34.12 -23.94 3.86
N GLU A 322 34.96 -23.03 3.35
CA GLU A 322 35.15 -22.74 1.93
C GLU A 322 33.89 -22.36 1.15
N VAL A 323 32.94 -21.67 1.79
CA VAL A 323 31.73 -21.20 1.08
C VAL A 323 32.02 -20.02 0.16
N ASP A 324 31.30 -19.93 -0.96
CA ASP A 324 31.43 -18.82 -1.90
C ASP A 324 30.92 -17.50 -1.32
N ALA A 325 29.82 -17.56 -0.56
CA ALA A 325 29.28 -16.37 0.07
C ALA A 325 28.59 -16.65 1.42
N VAL A 326 28.58 -15.63 2.26
CA VAL A 326 27.74 -15.54 3.45
C VAL A 326 26.77 -14.38 3.27
N ILE A 327 25.47 -14.65 3.42
CA ILE A 327 24.43 -13.64 3.51
C ILE A 327 24.10 -13.43 4.99
N ASP A 328 24.53 -12.30 5.52
CA ASP A 328 24.37 -11.93 6.91
C ASP A 328 23.15 -11.03 7.13
N LEU A 329 22.20 -11.57 7.89
CA LEU A 329 20.96 -10.92 8.30
C LEU A 329 20.83 -10.83 9.83
N VAL A 330 21.93 -11.08 10.55
CA VAL A 330 21.96 -11.16 12.02
C VAL A 330 22.94 -10.15 12.62
N GLY A 331 24.12 -9.98 12.01
CA GLY A 331 25.12 -9.03 12.48
C GLY A 331 25.92 -9.54 13.70
N GLY A 332 26.65 -8.62 14.32
CA GLY A 332 27.38 -8.87 15.58
C GLY A 332 28.36 -10.04 15.50
N TYR A 333 28.39 -10.88 16.54
CA TYR A 333 29.30 -12.02 16.62
C TYR A 333 29.11 -13.05 15.50
N THR A 334 27.87 -13.23 15.01
CA THR A 334 27.59 -14.14 13.88
C THR A 334 28.31 -13.64 12.62
N GLN A 335 28.21 -12.34 12.33
CA GLN A 335 28.92 -11.72 11.22
C GLN A 335 30.44 -11.85 11.39
N ALA A 336 30.97 -11.56 12.57
CA ALA A 336 32.43 -11.65 12.82
C ALA A 336 32.97 -13.08 12.60
N ARG A 337 32.22 -14.11 13.02
CA ARG A 337 32.61 -15.52 12.83
C ARG A 337 32.50 -15.97 11.37
N SER A 338 31.63 -15.34 10.58
CA SER A 338 31.37 -15.69 9.18
C SER A 338 32.59 -15.55 8.27
N PHE A 339 33.54 -14.69 8.63
CA PHE A 339 34.81 -14.57 7.90
C PHE A 339 35.63 -15.88 7.87
N GLN A 340 35.44 -16.77 8.85
CA GLN A 340 36.21 -18.01 8.98
C GLN A 340 35.76 -19.11 8.00
N VAL A 341 34.54 -19.01 7.49
CA VAL A 341 33.95 -20.07 6.63
C VAL A 341 34.08 -19.76 5.15
N LEU A 342 34.49 -18.55 4.79
CA LEU A 342 34.63 -18.13 3.39
C LEU A 342 35.88 -18.74 2.76
N ARG A 343 35.75 -19.17 1.50
CA ARG A 343 36.93 -19.44 0.66
C ARG A 343 37.64 -18.15 0.27
N ALA A 344 38.89 -18.25 -0.19
CA ALA A 344 39.60 -17.12 -0.76
C ALA A 344 38.81 -16.49 -1.92
N GLY A 345 38.65 -15.17 -1.91
CA GLY A 345 37.81 -14.43 -2.86
C GLY A 345 36.29 -14.59 -2.64
N GLY A 346 35.88 -15.29 -1.58
CA GLY A 346 34.47 -15.37 -1.16
C GLY A 346 33.93 -14.03 -0.68
N LYS A 347 32.61 -13.96 -0.46
CA LYS A 347 31.94 -12.69 -0.15
C LYS A 347 31.07 -12.74 1.11
N LEU A 348 31.25 -11.79 2.01
CA LEU A 348 30.32 -11.52 3.10
C LEU A 348 29.43 -10.33 2.74
N ILE A 349 28.14 -10.58 2.51
CA ILE A 349 27.16 -9.52 2.24
C ILE A 349 26.24 -9.36 3.44
N SER A 350 26.24 -8.19 4.07
CA SER A 350 25.34 -7.88 5.19
C SER A 350 24.27 -6.87 4.81
N ALA A 351 23.05 -7.10 5.30
CA ALA A 351 21.94 -6.15 5.22
C ALA A 351 21.63 -5.46 6.56
N VAL A 352 22.43 -5.72 7.61
CA VAL A 352 22.13 -5.26 8.98
C VAL A 352 23.25 -4.40 9.59
N SER A 353 24.51 -4.60 9.22
CA SER A 353 25.63 -3.78 9.71
C SER A 353 26.85 -3.84 8.80
N GLN A 354 27.70 -2.82 8.86
CA GLN A 354 28.99 -2.78 8.18
C GLN A 354 29.90 -3.93 8.64
N PRO A 355 30.36 -4.82 7.74
CA PRO A 355 31.37 -5.83 8.07
C PRO A 355 32.74 -5.20 8.34
N ASP A 356 33.57 -5.92 9.09
CA ASP A 356 34.96 -5.54 9.33
C ASP A 356 35.80 -5.63 8.05
N ARG A 357 36.27 -4.47 7.59
CA ARG A 357 37.05 -4.36 6.35
C ARG A 357 38.47 -4.88 6.51
N GLU A 358 39.11 -4.64 7.65
CA GLU A 358 40.48 -5.08 7.89
C GLU A 358 40.53 -6.61 7.94
N GLU A 359 39.49 -7.23 8.54
CA GLU A 359 39.36 -8.69 8.55
C GLU A 359 39.14 -9.27 7.15
N ALA A 360 38.32 -8.60 6.33
CA ALA A 360 38.10 -9.00 4.95
C ALA A 360 39.41 -8.99 4.14
N GLU A 361 40.18 -7.91 4.25
CA GLU A 361 41.49 -7.75 3.59
C GLU A 361 42.50 -8.80 4.09
N ARG A 362 42.58 -9.03 5.41
CA ARG A 362 43.46 -10.03 6.02
C ARG A 362 43.20 -11.45 5.50
N ARG A 363 41.95 -11.79 5.22
CA ARG A 363 41.55 -13.12 4.70
C ARG A 363 41.48 -13.20 3.18
N GLY A 364 41.68 -12.09 2.46
CA GLY A 364 41.53 -12.05 1.02
C GLY A 364 40.11 -12.35 0.56
N VAL A 365 39.10 -11.83 1.26
CA VAL A 365 37.68 -11.94 0.93
C VAL A 365 37.08 -10.56 0.68
N GLU A 366 35.94 -10.50 -0.01
CA GLU A 366 35.17 -9.27 -0.16
C GLU A 366 34.11 -9.17 0.92
N ALA A 367 33.88 -7.98 1.47
CA ALA A 367 32.79 -7.76 2.42
C ALA A 367 32.09 -6.43 2.15
N ALA A 368 30.76 -6.44 2.18
CA ALA A 368 29.95 -5.27 1.89
C ALA A 368 28.70 -5.20 2.76
N PHE A 369 28.37 -3.98 3.18
CA PHE A 369 27.04 -3.63 3.67
C PHE A 369 26.29 -2.90 2.55
N PHE A 370 25.00 -3.20 2.40
CA PHE A 370 24.16 -2.51 1.43
C PHE A 370 22.81 -2.13 2.02
N LEU A 371 22.25 -1.05 1.49
CA LEU A 371 20.87 -0.69 1.70
C LEU A 371 20.06 -1.13 0.48
N VAL A 372 18.90 -1.73 0.74
CA VAL A 372 18.00 -2.20 -0.30
C VAL A 372 17.55 -1.05 -1.20
N ASN A 373 17.56 -1.28 -2.51
CA ASN A 373 16.99 -0.39 -3.50
C ASN A 373 15.79 -1.07 -4.16
N VAL A 374 14.59 -0.76 -3.69
CA VAL A 374 13.34 -1.32 -4.23
C VAL A 374 13.05 -0.69 -5.59
N THR A 375 12.95 -1.51 -6.63
CA THR A 375 12.64 -1.06 -7.99
C THR A 375 11.50 -1.86 -8.60
N THR A 376 10.75 -1.24 -9.51
CA THR A 376 9.72 -1.92 -10.31
C THR A 376 10.27 -3.14 -11.03
N ALA A 377 11.52 -3.10 -11.51
CA ALA A 377 12.14 -4.23 -12.21
C ALA A 377 12.27 -5.45 -11.29
N ALA A 378 12.90 -5.29 -10.12
CA ALA A 378 13.05 -6.37 -9.15
C ALA A 378 11.69 -6.90 -8.68
N LEU A 379 10.74 -6.02 -8.37
CA LEU A 379 9.39 -6.42 -7.96
C LEU A 379 8.65 -7.18 -9.07
N THR A 380 8.85 -6.83 -10.34
CA THR A 380 8.22 -7.52 -11.48
C THR A 380 8.76 -8.95 -11.62
N GLU A 381 10.07 -9.15 -11.46
CA GLU A 381 10.67 -10.49 -11.48
C GLU A 381 10.16 -11.36 -10.32
N ILE A 382 10.12 -10.80 -9.11
CA ILE A 382 9.61 -11.50 -7.93
C ILE A 382 8.11 -11.81 -8.09
N ALA A 383 7.32 -10.88 -8.63
CA ALA A 383 5.90 -11.09 -8.88
C ALA A 383 5.66 -12.26 -9.86
N ALA A 384 6.48 -12.38 -10.91
CA ALA A 384 6.39 -13.49 -11.85
C ALA A 384 6.66 -14.85 -11.17
N MET A 385 7.62 -14.92 -10.25
CA MET A 385 7.91 -16.14 -9.49
C MET A 385 6.78 -16.50 -8.52
N LEU A 386 6.15 -15.48 -7.90
CA LEU A 386 4.96 -15.68 -7.09
C LEU A 386 3.81 -16.22 -7.95
N ASP A 387 3.49 -15.60 -9.09
CA ASP A 387 2.45 -16.09 -10.02
C ASP A 387 2.72 -17.52 -10.52
N ALA A 388 3.99 -17.90 -10.70
CA ALA A 388 4.42 -19.26 -11.03
C ALA A 388 4.35 -20.25 -9.84
N ARG A 389 4.01 -19.77 -8.62
CA ARG A 389 3.98 -20.54 -7.36
C ARG A 389 5.33 -21.14 -6.96
N GLU A 390 6.40 -20.46 -7.35
CA GLU A 390 7.77 -20.88 -7.06
C GLU A 390 8.28 -20.30 -5.73
N LEU A 391 7.54 -19.34 -5.18
CA LEU A 391 7.80 -18.72 -3.88
C LEU A 391 6.55 -18.82 -3.01
N VAL A 392 6.76 -18.99 -1.71
CA VAL A 392 5.73 -18.95 -0.68
C VAL A 392 5.93 -17.73 0.21
N THR A 393 4.83 -17.05 0.52
CA THR A 393 4.78 -15.93 1.46
C THR A 393 4.75 -16.46 2.90
N ASN A 394 5.09 -15.59 3.86
CA ASN A 394 4.95 -15.90 5.29
C ASN A 394 4.41 -14.68 6.03
N VAL A 395 3.09 -14.56 6.06
CA VAL A 395 2.38 -13.54 6.84
C VAL A 395 2.23 -14.04 8.26
N GLY A 396 2.71 -13.24 9.22
CA GLY A 396 2.56 -13.48 10.65
C GLY A 396 1.30 -12.82 11.19
N ALA A 397 1.50 -11.77 12.01
CA ALA A 397 0.37 -11.03 12.58
C ALA A 397 -0.30 -10.13 11.54
N VAL A 398 -1.62 -10.22 11.42
CA VAL A 398 -2.45 -9.28 10.64
C VAL A 398 -3.27 -8.47 11.63
N LEU A 399 -3.01 -7.17 11.69
CA LEU A 399 -3.61 -6.26 12.66
C LEU A 399 -4.48 -5.22 11.94
N PRO A 400 -5.59 -4.76 12.54
CA PRO A 400 -6.33 -3.63 11.99
C PRO A 400 -5.46 -2.36 12.03
N PHE A 401 -5.72 -1.41 11.13
CA PHE A 401 -4.96 -0.15 11.08
C PHE A 401 -4.91 0.61 12.42
N ALA A 402 -5.97 0.55 13.22
CA ALA A 402 -6.04 1.15 14.54
C ALA A 402 -4.92 0.65 15.50
N ASP A 403 -4.41 -0.55 15.26
CA ASP A 403 -3.40 -1.23 16.06
C ASP A 403 -1.97 -0.99 15.54
N ALA A 404 -1.73 0.08 14.79
CA ALA A 404 -0.38 0.47 14.33
C ALA A 404 0.63 0.57 15.49
N ARG A 405 0.20 1.04 16.67
CA ARG A 405 1.04 1.06 17.87
C ARG A 405 1.42 -0.35 18.33
N LEU A 406 0.43 -1.25 18.43
CA LEU A 406 0.62 -2.64 18.81
C LEU A 406 1.57 -3.37 17.85
N ALA A 407 1.47 -3.08 16.55
CA ALA A 407 2.39 -3.63 15.56
C ALA A 407 3.85 -3.25 15.82
N HIS A 408 4.10 -2.01 16.27
CA HIS A 408 5.44 -1.58 16.66
C HIS A 408 5.90 -2.14 18.01
N GLU A 409 4.99 -2.35 18.97
CA GLU A 409 5.30 -3.07 20.21
C GLU A 409 5.75 -4.52 19.92
N MET A 410 5.06 -5.19 18.99
CA MET A 410 5.46 -6.50 18.48
C MET A 410 6.83 -6.44 17.78
N LEU A 411 7.04 -5.45 16.92
CA LEU A 411 8.29 -5.25 16.18
C LEU A 411 9.51 -5.06 17.11
N GLU A 412 9.33 -4.37 18.23
CA GLU A 412 10.37 -4.16 19.25
C GLU A 412 10.54 -5.34 20.21
N GLY A 413 9.71 -6.38 20.09
CA GLY A 413 9.75 -7.54 20.97
C GLY A 413 9.18 -7.29 22.36
N SER A 414 8.53 -6.14 22.61
CA SER A 414 7.81 -5.88 23.87
C SER A 414 6.49 -6.67 23.93
N ARG A 415 6.02 -7.17 22.78
CA ARG A 415 4.96 -8.19 22.70
C ARG A 415 5.33 -9.37 21.82
N PRO A 416 4.91 -10.58 22.19
CA PRO A 416 5.06 -11.74 21.32
C PRO A 416 4.16 -11.61 20.08
N HIS A 417 4.63 -12.13 18.95
CA HIS A 417 3.84 -12.26 17.73
C HIS A 417 4.21 -13.57 17.02
N PRO A 418 3.29 -14.15 16.21
CA PRO A 418 3.62 -15.32 15.40
C PRO A 418 4.76 -15.00 14.42
N ALA A 419 5.53 -16.02 14.06
CA ALA A 419 6.57 -15.90 13.04
C ALA A 419 5.98 -15.42 11.70
N GLY A 420 6.80 -14.72 10.93
CA GLY A 420 6.38 -14.08 9.66
C GLY A 420 6.25 -12.57 9.77
N LYS A 421 5.87 -11.95 8.66
CA LYS A 421 5.77 -10.49 8.55
C LYS A 421 4.52 -9.97 9.25
N ILE A 422 4.66 -8.90 10.02
CA ILE A 422 3.53 -8.16 10.59
C ILE A 422 2.94 -7.26 9.49
N VAL A 423 1.61 -7.25 9.36
CA VAL A 423 0.89 -6.47 8.34
C VAL A 423 -0.28 -5.73 8.98
N LEU A 424 -0.47 -4.47 8.59
CA LEU A 424 -1.64 -3.67 8.93
C LEU A 424 -2.67 -3.74 7.81
N LYS A 425 -3.90 -4.17 8.11
CA LYS A 425 -5.04 -4.07 7.20
C LYS A 425 -5.61 -2.65 7.28
N ILE A 426 -5.49 -1.91 6.18
CA ILE A 426 -5.84 -0.48 6.09
C ILE A 426 -7.26 -0.29 5.54
N GLY A 427 -7.50 -0.81 4.34
CA GLY A 427 -8.81 -0.79 3.71
C GLY A 427 -9.79 -1.71 4.43
N ALA A 428 -11.06 -1.28 4.53
CA ALA A 428 -12.13 -2.06 5.16
C ALA A 428 -12.43 -3.35 4.38
#